data_AF-A0A2G2UWX6-F1
#
_entry.id   AF-A0A2G2UWX6-F1
#
_cell.length_a   1.000
_cell.length_b   1.000
_cell.length_c   1.000
_cell.angle_alpha   90.00
_cell.angle_beta   90.00
_cell.angle_gamma   90.00
#
_symmetry.space_group_name_H-M   'P 1'
#
loop_
_entity.id
_entity.type
_entity.pdbx_description
1 polymer ?
#
loop_
_entity_poly.entity_id
_entity_poly.type
_entity_poly.pdbx_seq_one_letter_code
_entity_poly.pdbx_strand_id
1 'polypeptide(L)'
;MISLWVTDSFERKDKERDLLAKLIIDLTISRDVAISQDQLIKGFENVLTTLEDAVNDAPRASEFLGRIFGKVILENVIPFNEIGRLIYNGGEEEGRLVEIGLAAEVVGSTLEMIKLEQGDSVVSEICRSSNVRLESFRPQGSSKQWKLDKFI
;
A
#
# COMPACT_ATOMS: atom_id res chain seq x y z
N MET A 1 -12.85 -8.75 -7.48
CA MET A 1 -13.26 -9.29 -6.17
C MET A 1 -12.46 -8.62 -5.06
N ILE A 2 -11.12 -8.77 -5.05
CA ILE A 2 -10.24 -8.13 -4.04
C ILE A 2 -10.36 -6.60 -4.05
N SER A 3 -10.40 -6.00 -5.25
CA SER A 3 -10.53 -4.55 -5.36
C SER A 3 -11.78 -4.01 -4.69
N LEU A 4 -12.94 -4.65 -4.92
CA LEU A 4 -14.20 -4.29 -4.26
C LEU A 4 -14.10 -4.40 -2.74
N TRP A 5 -13.51 -5.47 -2.21
CA TRP A 5 -13.36 -5.62 -0.76
C TRP A 5 -12.50 -4.53 -0.14
N VAL A 6 -11.39 -4.18 -0.79
CA VAL A 6 -10.47 -3.15 -0.30
C VAL A 6 -11.13 -1.77 -0.39
N THR A 7 -11.75 -1.43 -1.52
CA THR A 7 -12.47 -0.15 -1.70
C THR A 7 -13.62 -0.01 -0.70
N ASP A 8 -14.46 -1.03 -0.54
CA ASP A 8 -15.56 -1.03 0.45
C ASP A 8 -15.04 -0.88 1.89
N SER A 9 -13.81 -1.31 2.17
CA SER A 9 -13.21 -1.23 3.51
C SER A 9 -12.80 0.18 3.90
N PHE A 10 -12.63 1.10 2.94
CA PHE A 10 -12.20 2.47 3.22
C PHE A 10 -13.21 3.23 4.09
N GLU A 11 -14.49 2.87 4.04
CA GLU A 11 -15.55 3.47 4.85
C GLU A 11 -15.84 2.72 6.18
N ARG A 12 -15.18 1.58 6.41
CA ARG A 12 -15.44 0.70 7.58
C ARG A 12 -14.69 1.15 8.84
N LYS A 13 -14.78 0.40 9.94
CA LYS A 13 -13.99 0.68 11.16
C LYS A 13 -12.62 0.02 11.10
N ASP A 14 -11.65 0.54 11.86
CA ASP A 14 -10.27 0.01 11.90
C ASP A 14 -10.22 -1.50 12.17
N LYS A 15 -11.06 -2.02 13.07
CA LYS A 15 -11.17 -3.46 13.35
C LYS A 15 -11.59 -4.28 12.13
N GLU A 16 -12.53 -3.78 11.33
CA GLU A 16 -13.00 -4.48 10.12
C GLU A 16 -11.92 -4.47 9.04
N ARG A 17 -11.16 -3.39 8.93
CA ARG A 17 -10.02 -3.27 8.00
C ARG A 17 -8.88 -4.23 8.36
N ASP A 18 -8.55 -4.34 9.65
CA ASP A 18 -7.53 -5.28 10.10
C ASP A 18 -7.94 -6.74 9.85
N LEU A 19 -9.22 -7.06 10.09
CA LEU A 19 -9.77 -8.38 9.77
C LEU A 19 -9.73 -8.67 8.26
N LEU A 20 -10.01 -7.68 7.41
CA LEU A 20 -9.90 -7.83 5.96
C LEU A 20 -8.45 -8.09 5.54
N ALA A 21 -7.49 -7.33 6.07
CA ALA A 21 -6.08 -7.52 5.75
C ALA A 21 -5.62 -8.94 6.12
N LYS A 22 -6.01 -9.40 7.33
CA LYS A 22 -5.74 -10.76 7.77
C LYS A 22 -6.39 -11.82 6.88
N LEU A 23 -7.64 -11.62 6.47
CA LEU A 23 -8.34 -12.52 5.56
C LEU A 23 -7.62 -12.61 4.20
N ILE A 24 -7.20 -11.48 3.63
CA ILE A 24 -6.47 -11.46 2.35
C ILE A 24 -5.17 -12.26 2.46
N ILE A 25 -4.42 -12.08 3.55
CA ILE A 25 -3.19 -12.83 3.82
C ILE A 25 -3.51 -14.33 3.93
N ASP A 26 -4.45 -14.70 4.80
CA ASP A 26 -4.82 -16.11 5.06
C ASP A 26 -5.29 -16.82 3.77
N LEU A 27 -6.09 -16.15 2.93
CA LEU A 27 -6.53 -16.70 1.65
C LEU A 27 -5.39 -16.92 0.63
N THR A 28 -4.30 -16.17 0.78
CA THR A 28 -3.13 -16.25 -0.11
C THR A 28 -2.10 -17.28 0.36
N ILE A 29 -1.91 -17.43 1.68
CA ILE A 29 -0.90 -18.35 2.26
C ILE A 29 -1.48 -19.72 2.65
N SER A 30 -2.81 -19.88 2.69
CA SER A 30 -3.45 -21.14 3.07
C SER A 30 -3.14 -22.28 2.10
N ARG A 31 -3.20 -23.53 2.59
CA ARG A 31 -2.90 -24.74 1.82
C ARG A 31 -3.76 -24.94 0.57
N ASP A 32 -4.98 -24.42 0.59
CA ASP A 32 -5.93 -24.52 -0.51
C ASP A 32 -5.86 -23.32 -1.48
N VAL A 33 -4.88 -22.41 -1.31
CA VAL A 33 -4.60 -21.17 -2.09
C VAL A 33 -5.83 -20.69 -2.87
N ALA A 34 -6.77 -20.08 -2.15
CA ALA A 34 -8.01 -19.58 -2.74
C ALA A 34 -7.77 -18.35 -3.64
N ILE A 35 -6.70 -17.59 -3.35
CA ILE A 35 -6.28 -16.41 -4.10
C ILE A 35 -4.80 -16.57 -4.45
N SER A 36 -4.47 -16.57 -5.74
CA SER A 36 -3.06 -16.57 -6.17
C SER A 36 -2.45 -15.17 -6.01
N GLN A 37 -1.13 -15.12 -5.88
CA GLN A 37 -0.39 -13.86 -5.80
C GLN A 37 -0.68 -12.94 -7.01
N ASP A 38 -0.79 -13.49 -8.23
CA ASP A 38 -1.19 -12.72 -9.42
C ASP A 38 -2.59 -12.10 -9.32
N GLN A 39 -3.55 -12.82 -8.74
CA GLN A 39 -4.91 -12.28 -8.53
C GLN A 39 -4.88 -11.16 -7.49
N LEU A 40 -4.05 -11.30 -6.45
CA LEU A 40 -3.85 -10.28 -5.44
C LEU A 40 -3.20 -9.01 -6.02
N ILE A 41 -2.14 -9.18 -6.81
CA ILE A 41 -1.45 -8.07 -7.52
C ILE A 41 -2.43 -7.32 -8.41
N LYS A 42 -3.18 -8.02 -9.27
CA LYS A 42 -4.22 -7.39 -10.11
C LYS A 42 -5.32 -6.72 -9.30
N GLY A 43 -5.67 -7.31 -8.16
CA GLY A 43 -6.60 -6.72 -7.22
C GLY A 43 -6.13 -5.38 -6.70
N PHE A 44 -4.87 -5.30 -6.27
CA PHE A 44 -4.25 -4.06 -5.77
C PHE A 44 -4.01 -3.02 -6.87
N GLU A 45 -3.61 -3.45 -8.06
CA GLU A 45 -3.50 -2.58 -9.23
C GLU A 45 -4.83 -1.86 -9.50
N ASN A 46 -5.94 -2.61 -9.55
CA ASN A 46 -7.27 -2.04 -9.73
C ASN A 46 -7.68 -1.07 -8.60
N VAL A 47 -7.26 -1.30 -7.35
CA VAL A 47 -7.53 -0.38 -6.23
C VAL A 47 -6.72 0.91 -6.38
N LEU A 48 -5.46 0.80 -6.81
CA LEU A 48 -4.59 1.94 -7.03
C LEU A 48 -5.10 2.80 -8.18
N THR A 49 -5.67 2.20 -9.23
CA THR A 49 -6.33 2.93 -10.32
C THR A 49 -7.51 3.76 -9.84
N THR A 50 -8.33 3.24 -8.92
CA THR A 50 -9.51 3.97 -8.40
C THR A 50 -9.23 4.77 -7.13
N LEU A 51 -7.97 4.81 -6.66
CA LEU A 51 -7.62 5.45 -5.40
C LEU A 51 -7.85 6.96 -5.46
N GLU A 52 -7.68 7.59 -6.63
CA GLU A 52 -7.91 9.02 -6.86
C GLU A 52 -9.34 9.44 -6.54
N ASP A 53 -10.31 8.65 -7.00
CA ASP A 53 -11.72 8.86 -6.67
C ASP A 53 -12.01 8.47 -5.23
N ALA A 54 -11.46 7.34 -4.77
CA ALA A 54 -11.74 6.82 -3.44
C ALA A 54 -11.31 7.77 -2.31
N VAL A 55 -10.26 8.58 -2.52
CA VAL A 55 -9.86 9.59 -1.52
C VAL A 55 -10.83 10.77 -1.42
N ASN A 56 -11.65 11.03 -2.44
CA ASN A 56 -12.67 12.08 -2.38
C ASN A 56 -13.79 11.71 -1.41
N ASP A 57 -14.20 10.44 -1.41
CA ASP A 57 -15.22 9.93 -0.49
C ASP A 57 -14.61 9.57 0.89
N ALA A 58 -13.41 9.00 0.89
CA ALA A 58 -12.70 8.59 2.09
C ALA A 58 -11.28 9.19 2.13
N PRO A 59 -11.08 10.37 2.75
CA PRO A 59 -9.78 11.06 2.78
C PRO A 59 -8.61 10.27 3.37
N ARG A 60 -8.90 9.18 4.10
CA ARG A 60 -7.91 8.28 4.71
C ARG A 60 -7.67 6.99 3.90
N ALA A 61 -8.25 6.84 2.71
CA ALA A 61 -8.12 5.65 1.87
C ALA A 61 -6.65 5.29 1.58
N SER A 62 -5.82 6.29 1.25
CA SER A 62 -4.37 6.11 1.01
C SER A 62 -3.64 5.57 2.25
N GLU A 63 -3.97 6.06 3.44
CA GLU A 63 -3.41 5.57 4.70
C GLU A 63 -3.81 4.12 4.96
N PHE A 64 -5.08 3.78 4.76
CA PHE A 64 -5.58 2.43 4.98
C PHE A 64 -5.01 1.42 4.00
N LEU A 65 -4.88 1.81 2.73
CA LEU A 65 -4.22 0.99 1.72
C LEU A 65 -2.76 0.72 2.11
N GLY A 66 -2.05 1.75 2.59
CA GLY A 66 -0.69 1.58 3.10
C GLY A 66 -0.60 0.58 4.27
N ARG A 67 -1.57 0.57 5.19
CA ARG A 67 -1.59 -0.42 6.28
C ARG A 67 -1.77 -1.85 5.78
N ILE A 68 -2.62 -2.06 4.78
CA ILE A 68 -2.82 -3.38 4.15
C ILE A 68 -1.50 -3.83 3.51
N PHE A 69 -0.85 -2.97 2.74
CA PHE A 69 0.45 -3.27 2.15
C PHE A 69 1.52 -3.59 3.20
N GLY A 70 1.56 -2.85 4.30
CA GLY A 70 2.49 -3.11 5.39
C GLY A 70 2.36 -4.53 5.94
N LYS A 71 1.12 -5.00 6.19
CA LYS A 71 0.86 -6.37 6.65
C LYS A 71 1.22 -7.42 5.60
N VAL A 72 0.87 -7.18 4.33
CA VAL A 72 1.20 -8.09 3.20
C VAL A 72 2.71 -8.26 3.04
N ILE A 73 3.49 -7.20 3.22
CA ILE A 73 4.96 -7.23 3.16
C ILE A 73 5.54 -7.98 4.36
N LEU A 74 5.04 -7.73 5.57
CA LEU A 74 5.51 -8.41 6.79
C LEU A 74 5.30 -9.92 6.74
N GLU A 75 4.18 -10.35 6.17
CA GLU A 75 3.85 -11.77 6.00
C GLU A 75 4.52 -12.40 4.76
N ASN A 76 5.42 -11.66 4.09
CA ASN A 76 6.15 -12.09 2.90
C ASN A 76 5.25 -12.56 1.73
N VAL A 77 4.03 -12.02 1.65
CA VAL A 77 3.06 -12.39 0.60
C VAL A 77 3.41 -11.70 -0.72
N ILE A 78 3.74 -10.40 -0.66
CA ILE A 78 4.24 -9.63 -1.81
C ILE A 78 5.44 -8.80 -1.32
N PRO A 79 6.59 -8.87 -2.00
CA PRO A 79 7.76 -8.11 -1.60
C PRO A 79 7.57 -6.60 -1.83
N PHE A 80 8.25 -5.78 -1.01
CA PHE A 80 8.10 -4.33 -1.04
C PHE A 80 8.48 -3.69 -2.39
N ASN A 81 9.40 -4.29 -3.15
CA ASN A 81 9.75 -3.80 -4.50
C ASN A 81 8.59 -3.89 -5.48
N GLU A 82 7.80 -4.96 -5.41
CA GLU A 82 6.64 -5.18 -6.26
C GLU A 82 5.50 -4.24 -5.86
N ILE A 83 5.22 -4.10 -4.56
CA ILE A 83 4.27 -3.10 -4.05
C ILE A 83 4.69 -1.68 -4.44
N GLY A 84 5.98 -1.34 -4.31
CA GLY A 84 6.53 -0.06 -4.73
C GLY A 84 6.31 0.20 -6.21
N ARG A 85 6.52 -0.80 -7.07
CA ARG A 85 6.24 -0.70 -8.52
C ARG A 85 4.76 -0.44 -8.80
N LEU A 86 3.86 -1.17 -8.13
CA LEU A 86 2.41 -0.96 -8.30
C LEU A 86 2.00 0.45 -7.89
N ILE A 87 2.51 0.96 -6.77
CA ILE A 87 2.20 2.32 -6.32
C ILE A 87 2.78 3.37 -7.27
N TYR A 88 4.01 3.16 -7.76
CA TYR A 88 4.66 4.10 -8.67
C TYR A 88 3.92 4.22 -10.00
N ASN A 89 3.45 3.10 -10.55
CA ASN A 89 2.68 3.08 -11.80
C ASN A 89 1.18 3.33 -11.60
N GLY A 90 0.70 3.40 -10.35
CA GLY A 90 -0.71 3.45 -10.05
C GLY A 90 -1.35 4.80 -10.38
N GLY A 91 -2.68 4.77 -10.49
CA GLY A 91 -3.54 5.90 -10.85
C GLY A 91 -4.43 5.57 -12.04
N GLU A 92 -5.36 6.47 -12.37
CA GLU A 92 -6.13 6.36 -13.62
C GLU A 92 -5.20 6.39 -14.84
N GLU A 93 -4.17 7.24 -14.76
CA GLU A 93 -3.05 7.30 -15.69
C GLU A 93 -1.78 6.80 -14.99
N GLU A 94 -0.87 6.16 -15.75
CA GLU A 94 0.37 5.64 -15.19
C GLU A 94 1.19 6.76 -14.54
N GLY A 95 1.53 6.60 -13.26
CA GLY A 95 2.30 7.59 -12.50
C GLY A 95 1.47 8.72 -11.89
N ARG A 96 0.17 8.75 -12.14
CA ARG A 96 -0.71 9.83 -11.66
C ARG A 96 -0.72 9.94 -10.14
N LEU A 97 -0.68 8.82 -9.42
CA LEU A 97 -0.62 8.84 -7.95
C LEU A 97 0.64 9.54 -7.42
N VAL A 98 1.75 9.52 -8.16
CA VAL A 98 2.99 10.23 -7.81
C VAL A 98 2.81 11.74 -8.00
N GLU A 99 2.21 12.16 -9.13
CA GLU A 99 1.98 13.57 -9.44
C GLU A 99 1.12 14.28 -8.39
N ILE A 100 0.06 13.62 -7.92
CA ILE A 100 -0.87 14.16 -6.94
C ILE A 100 -0.41 13.94 -5.48
N GLY A 101 0.68 13.19 -5.29
CA GLY A 101 1.30 12.91 -3.99
C GLY A 101 0.63 11.81 -3.15
N LEU A 102 -0.39 11.11 -3.70
CA LEU A 102 -1.00 9.96 -3.02
C LEU A 102 -0.02 8.79 -2.89
N ALA A 103 0.88 8.61 -3.85
CA ALA A 103 1.92 7.59 -3.78
C ALA A 103 2.80 7.75 -2.54
N ALA A 104 3.23 8.99 -2.23
CA ALA A 104 4.00 9.29 -1.03
C ALA A 104 3.22 9.00 0.26
N GLU A 105 1.91 9.28 0.28
CA GLU A 105 1.05 8.96 1.44
C GLU A 105 0.89 7.45 1.65
N VAL A 106 0.69 6.68 0.57
CA VAL A 106 0.54 5.21 0.64
C VAL A 106 1.86 4.57 1.09
N VAL A 107 2.99 4.91 0.47
CA VAL A 107 4.30 4.35 0.85
C VAL A 107 4.67 4.77 2.28
N GLY A 108 4.48 6.05 2.64
CA GLY A 108 4.73 6.53 3.99
C GLY A 108 3.89 5.79 5.04
N SER A 109 2.61 5.55 4.75
CA SER A 109 1.72 4.80 5.65
C SER A 109 2.07 3.31 5.72
N THR A 110 2.60 2.74 4.63
CA THR A 110 3.12 1.37 4.58
C THR A 110 4.32 1.19 5.52
N LEU A 111 5.31 2.08 5.41
CA LEU A 111 6.51 2.05 6.26
C LEU A 111 6.18 2.36 7.72
N GLU A 112 5.25 3.29 7.97
CA GLU A 112 4.76 3.60 9.33
C GLU A 112 4.07 2.39 9.97
N MET A 113 3.29 1.64 9.21
CA MET A 113 2.67 0.39 9.68
C MET A 113 3.72 -0.67 10.03
N ILE A 114 4.72 -0.87 9.17
CA ILE A 114 5.80 -1.84 9.42
C ILE A 114 6.59 -1.42 10.66
N LYS A 115 6.91 -0.13 10.79
CA LYS A 115 7.56 0.43 11.98
C LYS A 115 6.77 0.18 13.25
N LEU A 116 5.45 0.35 13.20
CA LEU A 116 4.58 0.14 14.35
C LEU A 116 4.59 -1.32 14.85
N GLU A 117 4.60 -2.29 13.93
CA GLU A 117 4.52 -3.72 14.26
C GLU A 117 5.88 -4.34 14.61
N GLN A 118 6.95 -3.97 13.89
CA GLN A 118 8.26 -4.65 13.98
C GLN A 118 9.44 -3.70 14.27
N GLY A 119 9.19 -2.39 14.36
CA GLY A 119 10.20 -1.38 14.69
C GLY A 119 11.05 -0.88 13.51
N ASP A 120 11.90 0.10 13.81
CA ASP A 120 12.72 0.81 12.80
C ASP A 120 13.77 -0.08 12.10
N SER A 121 14.25 -1.12 12.78
CA SER A 121 15.28 -2.02 12.24
C SER A 121 14.80 -2.77 10.99
N VAL A 122 13.58 -3.28 11.04
CA VAL A 122 12.94 -4.02 9.93
C VAL A 122 12.63 -3.09 8.76
N VAL A 123 12.14 -1.88 9.03
CA VAL A 123 11.93 -0.86 7.99
C VAL A 123 13.22 -0.56 7.23
N SER A 124 14.31 -0.34 7.96
CA SER A 124 15.62 -0.06 7.36
C SER A 124 16.12 -1.21 6.49
N GLU A 125 15.89 -2.45 6.93
CA GLU A 125 16.25 -3.65 6.18
C GLU A 125 15.43 -3.82 4.90
N ILE A 126 14.12 -3.61 4.97
CA ILE A 126 13.21 -3.69 3.80
C ILE A 126 13.56 -2.61 2.78
N CYS A 127 13.79 -1.37 3.22
CA CYS A 127 14.21 -0.28 2.33
C CYS A 127 15.56 -0.58 1.66
N ARG A 128 16.52 -1.16 2.41
CA ARG A 128 17.84 -1.49 1.87
C ARG A 128 17.82 -2.66 0.88
N SER A 129 16.97 -3.66 1.12
CA SER A 129 16.92 -4.90 0.31
C SER A 129 16.05 -4.77 -0.95
N SER A 130 15.07 -3.87 -0.95
CA SER A 130 14.07 -3.73 -2.01
C SER A 130 14.54 -2.96 -3.26
N ASN A 131 15.68 -2.25 -3.19
CA ASN A 131 16.18 -1.36 -4.25
C ASN A 131 15.16 -0.28 -4.70
N VAL A 132 14.19 0.03 -3.84
CA VAL A 132 13.15 1.04 -4.08
C VAL A 132 13.70 2.41 -3.69
N ARG A 133 13.65 3.39 -4.60
CA ARG A 133 14.03 4.77 -4.30
C ARG A 133 12.83 5.50 -3.71
N LEU A 134 12.76 5.65 -2.39
CA LEU A 134 11.64 6.34 -1.73
C LEU A 134 11.41 7.77 -2.28
N GLU A 135 12.48 8.45 -2.67
CA GLU A 135 12.40 9.78 -3.28
C GLU A 135 11.60 9.81 -4.59
N SER A 136 11.50 8.71 -5.34
CA SER A 136 10.77 8.67 -6.61
C SER A 136 9.26 8.75 -6.46
N PHE A 137 8.73 8.54 -5.25
CA PHE A 137 7.30 8.67 -4.97
C PHE A 137 6.89 10.10 -4.59
N ARG A 138 7.84 11.03 -4.47
CA ARG A 138 7.54 12.43 -4.21
C ARG A 138 7.06 13.12 -5.50
N PRO A 139 5.99 13.94 -5.44
CA PRO A 139 5.64 14.83 -6.54
C PRO A 139 6.74 15.86 -6.77
N GLN A 140 7.13 16.07 -8.03
CA GLN A 140 8.16 17.04 -8.38
C GLN A 140 7.70 18.47 -8.06
N GLY A 141 8.55 19.26 -7.42
CA GLY A 141 8.29 20.68 -7.14
C GLY A 141 7.37 20.98 -5.96
N SER A 142 6.97 19.99 -5.16
CA SER A 142 6.16 20.21 -3.96
C SER A 142 7.03 20.54 -2.73
N SER A 143 6.72 21.62 -2.03
CA SER A 143 7.33 21.98 -0.74
C SER A 143 6.57 21.39 0.47
N LYS A 144 5.54 20.58 0.22
CA LYS A 144 4.74 19.95 1.27
C LYS A 144 5.53 18.80 1.90
N GLN A 145 5.51 18.72 3.23
CA GLN A 145 6.00 17.56 3.95
C GLN A 145 4.98 16.41 3.85
N TRP A 146 5.43 15.26 3.39
CA TRP A 146 4.66 14.03 3.24
C TRP A 146 5.03 13.02 4.32
N LYS A 147 4.14 12.08 4.63
CA LYS A 147 4.44 11.01 5.60
C LYS A 147 5.73 10.23 5.27
N LEU A 148 6.01 10.06 3.97
CA LEU A 148 7.22 9.40 3.47
C LEU A 148 8.52 10.09 3.91
N ASP A 149 8.49 11.40 4.17
CA ASP A 149 9.69 12.18 4.49
C ASP A 149 10.32 11.80 5.82
N LYS A 150 9.59 11.09 6.69
CA LYS A 150 10.13 10.54 7.94
C LYS A 150 11.12 9.38 7.72
N PHE A 151 11.14 8.81 6.51
CA PHE A 151 11.88 7.60 6.17
C PHE A 151 12.97 7.83 5.11
N ILE A 152 13.16 9.09 4.68
CA ILE A 152 14.20 9.57 3.76
C ILE A 152 15.21 10.36 4.59
#